data_AF-A1ZU20-F1
#
_entry.id   AF-A1ZU20-F1
#
_cell.length_a   1.000
_cell.length_b   1.000
_cell.length_c   1.000
_cell.angle_alpha   90.00
_cell.angle_beta   90.00
_cell.angle_gamma   90.00
#
_symmetry.space_group_name_H-M   'P 1'
#
loop_
_entity.id
_entity.type
_entity.pdbx_description
1 polymer ?
#
loop_
_entity_poly.entity_id
_entity_poly.type
_entity_poly.pdbx_seq_one_letter_code
_entity_poly.pdbx_strand_id
1 'polypeptide(L)'
;MMSSSLPSTDLQAKYDLIEKLHEQYTSLPDQVQSAISQELLTGKKNSKEWLSIVQQMIAYKYEVRQAKSNCFLEKPKSAKQLIRNAFWQAVLVISILWAIVERSGLYSLSWSLFAYVGVIFLAGVAYALVKKVQKKEVLREARVRMIAYEKYAPLLKQIRAAEAKIAATYEKFLHPTLVLLKEEFPSQHLLSLHFDTVHWKLSQYKVDQPDPRAPRHVMSSEFYEMPVFEAMGKLADGAVMQLQVLRIVRVRNIRKVNPRGKIKYKTKTKYKLLYKVQLGLPTQAYQLVSHSIEAPAENIKVKFASSEKRHTFKVQQVEVRSSNNPLPQHKVFIELLGLVYRQVKSV
;
A
#
# COMPACT_ATOMS: atom_id res chain seq x y z
N MET A 1 43.83 -18.29 -0.67
CA MET A 1 42.40 -18.66 -0.81
C MET A 1 41.71 -18.32 0.51
N MET A 2 40.88 -17.26 0.51
CA MET A 2 40.18 -16.82 1.72
C MET A 2 38.89 -17.61 1.88
N SER A 3 38.80 -18.44 2.92
CA SER A 3 37.54 -19.05 3.33
C SER A 3 36.62 -17.95 3.86
N SER A 4 35.71 -17.47 3.01
CA SER A 4 34.60 -16.61 3.42
C SER A 4 33.75 -17.38 4.42
N SER A 5 33.77 -16.97 5.69
CA SER A 5 32.82 -17.48 6.69
C SER A 5 31.41 -17.19 6.19
N LEU A 6 30.70 -18.24 5.77
CA LEU A 6 29.37 -18.13 5.22
C LEU A 6 28.43 -17.51 6.28
N PRO A 7 27.50 -16.64 5.88
CA PRO A 7 26.45 -16.17 6.78
C PRO A 7 25.71 -17.37 7.38
N SER A 8 25.17 -17.22 8.60
CA SER A 8 24.32 -18.25 9.22
C SER A 8 23.24 -18.67 8.22
N THR A 9 22.98 -19.98 8.12
CA THR A 9 22.06 -20.58 7.13
C THR A 9 20.71 -19.85 7.04
N ASP A 10 20.16 -19.37 8.17
CA ASP A 10 18.93 -18.57 8.22
C ASP A 10 19.04 -17.19 7.54
N LEU A 11 20.18 -16.50 7.68
CA LEU A 11 20.39 -15.19 7.08
C LEU A 11 20.56 -15.29 5.57
N GLN A 12 21.28 -16.32 5.10
CA GLN A 12 21.37 -16.60 3.67
C GLN A 12 20.00 -16.89 3.08
N ALA A 13 19.19 -17.74 3.73
CA ALA A 13 17.83 -18.05 3.30
C ALA A 13 16.95 -16.79 3.19
N LYS A 14 17.12 -15.81 4.10
CA LYS A 14 16.42 -14.52 4.03
C LYS A 14 16.85 -13.70 2.82
N TYR A 15 18.15 -13.66 2.50
CA TYR A 15 18.65 -12.95 1.32
C TYR A 15 18.18 -13.61 0.03
N ASP A 16 18.26 -14.94 -0.05
CA ASP A 16 17.79 -15.71 -1.20
C ASP A 16 16.28 -15.50 -1.43
N LEU A 17 15.49 -15.43 -0.34
CA LEU A 17 14.06 -15.13 -0.42
C LEU A 17 13.78 -13.71 -0.93
N ILE A 18 14.57 -12.71 -0.50
CA ILE A 18 14.45 -11.33 -0.99
C ILE A 18 14.82 -11.25 -2.48
N GLU A 19 15.88 -11.94 -2.89
CA GLU A 19 16.32 -12.04 -4.28
C GLU A 19 15.23 -12.66 -5.13
N LYS A 20 14.67 -13.80 -4.71
CA LYS A 20 13.55 -14.46 -5.37
C LYS A 20 12.32 -13.55 -5.51
N LEU A 21 11.92 -12.85 -4.44
CA LEU A 21 10.77 -11.92 -4.50
C LEU A 21 11.04 -10.75 -5.46
N HIS A 22 12.29 -10.26 -5.51
CA HIS A 22 12.68 -9.21 -6.43
C HIS A 22 12.65 -9.71 -7.87
N GLU A 23 13.21 -10.89 -8.14
CA GLU A 23 13.16 -11.56 -9.43
C GLU A 23 11.72 -11.75 -9.90
N GLN A 24 10.84 -12.24 -9.01
CA GLN A 24 9.41 -12.35 -9.27
C GLN A 24 8.80 -11.01 -9.68
N TYR A 25 9.06 -9.92 -8.92
CA TYR A 25 8.60 -8.58 -9.29
C TYR A 25 9.11 -8.14 -10.67
N THR A 26 10.41 -8.34 -10.96
CA THR A 26 11.01 -7.97 -12.25
C THR A 26 10.57 -8.86 -13.41
N SER A 27 10.10 -10.08 -13.12
CA SER A 27 9.57 -11.02 -14.11
C SER A 27 8.11 -10.73 -14.47
N LEU A 28 7.41 -9.89 -13.68
CA LEU A 28 6.06 -9.48 -14.02
C LEU A 28 6.07 -8.72 -15.35
N PRO A 29 5.04 -8.87 -16.20
CA PRO A 29 4.94 -8.10 -17.42
C PRO A 29 5.04 -6.58 -17.17
N ASP A 30 5.67 -5.84 -18.07
CA ASP A 30 5.87 -4.38 -17.94
C ASP A 30 4.56 -3.61 -17.64
N GLN A 31 3.45 -4.08 -18.21
CA GLN A 31 2.13 -3.51 -17.96
C GLN A 31 1.71 -3.65 -16.49
N VAL A 32 2.01 -4.78 -15.86
CA VAL A 32 1.71 -5.05 -14.45
C VAL A 32 2.63 -4.21 -13.56
N GLN A 33 3.92 -4.16 -13.87
CA GLN A 33 4.88 -3.34 -13.12
C GLN A 33 4.53 -1.86 -13.19
N SER A 34 4.21 -1.36 -14.39
CA SER A 34 3.76 0.01 -14.62
C SER A 34 2.50 0.31 -13.81
N ALA A 35 1.49 -0.57 -13.85
CA ALA A 35 0.27 -0.43 -13.09
C ALA A 35 0.48 -0.39 -11.57
N ILE A 36 1.37 -1.25 -11.04
CA ILE A 36 1.74 -1.24 -9.61
C ILE A 36 2.46 0.06 -9.27
N SER A 37 3.41 0.49 -10.12
CA SER A 37 4.24 1.66 -9.85
C SER A 37 3.45 2.98 -9.91
N GLN A 38 2.50 3.09 -10.84
CA GLN A 38 1.67 4.27 -11.08
C GLN A 38 0.35 4.23 -10.28
N GLU A 39 -0.01 3.10 -9.67
CA GLU A 39 -1.29 2.88 -8.98
C GLU A 39 -2.51 3.12 -9.91
N LEU A 40 -2.29 2.94 -11.22
CA LEU A 40 -3.21 3.30 -12.30
C LEU A 40 -3.24 2.19 -13.36
N LEU A 41 -4.44 1.71 -13.70
CA LEU A 41 -4.70 0.82 -14.83
C LEU A 41 -5.53 1.56 -15.87
N THR A 42 -4.98 1.77 -17.07
CA THR A 42 -5.71 2.41 -18.18
C THR A 42 -5.49 1.71 -19.51
N GLY A 43 -6.50 1.72 -20.37
CA GLY A 43 -6.39 1.26 -21.75
C GLY A 43 -7.59 0.47 -22.23
N LYS A 44 -7.44 -0.18 -23.39
CA LYS A 44 -8.45 -1.06 -24.00
C LYS A 44 -7.87 -2.45 -24.16
N LYS A 45 -8.47 -3.44 -23.51
CA LYS A 45 -8.05 -4.85 -23.53
C LYS A 45 -9.25 -5.76 -23.42
N ASN A 46 -9.05 -7.05 -23.67
CA ASN A 46 -10.06 -8.07 -23.38
C ASN A 46 -10.34 -8.15 -21.86
N SER A 47 -11.57 -8.50 -21.47
CA SER A 47 -11.93 -8.75 -20.07
C SER A 47 -11.03 -9.82 -19.42
N LYS A 48 -10.67 -10.86 -20.18
CA LYS A 48 -9.74 -11.93 -19.73
C LYS A 48 -8.34 -11.40 -19.46
N GLU A 49 -7.83 -10.50 -20.31
CA GLU A 49 -6.51 -9.90 -20.13
C GLU A 49 -6.48 -8.98 -18.91
N TRP A 50 -7.50 -8.14 -18.73
CA TRP A 50 -7.63 -7.31 -17.53
C TRP A 50 -7.68 -8.15 -16.25
N LEU A 51 -8.45 -9.24 -16.27
CA LEU A 51 -8.54 -10.15 -15.13
C LEU A 51 -7.19 -10.80 -14.83
N SER A 52 -6.45 -11.24 -15.86
CA SER A 52 -5.10 -11.80 -15.71
C SER A 52 -4.12 -10.81 -15.08
N ILE A 53 -4.11 -9.55 -15.54
CA ILE A 53 -3.29 -8.47 -14.97
C ILE A 53 -3.58 -8.31 -13.46
N VAL A 54 -4.86 -8.19 -13.10
CA VAL A 54 -5.27 -8.00 -11.71
C VAL A 54 -4.95 -9.23 -10.85
N GLN A 55 -5.12 -10.43 -11.38
CA GLN A 55 -4.76 -11.68 -10.69
C GLN A 55 -3.25 -11.77 -10.43
N GLN A 56 -2.40 -11.40 -11.39
CA GLN A 56 -0.95 -11.36 -11.21
C GLN A 56 -0.55 -10.36 -10.11
N MET A 57 -1.14 -9.17 -10.08
CA MET A 57 -0.92 -8.19 -9.01
C MET A 57 -1.32 -8.75 -7.64
N ILE A 58 -2.49 -9.38 -7.55
CA ILE A 58 -3.00 -9.96 -6.30
C ILE A 58 -2.13 -11.14 -5.85
N ALA A 59 -1.72 -12.02 -6.76
CA ALA A 59 -0.83 -13.15 -6.48
C ALA A 59 0.51 -12.67 -5.92
N TYR A 60 1.16 -11.72 -6.60
CA TYR A 60 2.41 -11.10 -6.13
C TYR A 60 2.26 -10.52 -4.71
N LYS A 61 1.17 -9.79 -4.45
CA LYS A 61 0.89 -9.24 -3.11
C LYS A 61 0.78 -10.33 -2.04
N TYR A 62 0.12 -11.46 -2.35
CA TYR A 62 -0.01 -12.57 -1.41
C TYR A 62 1.33 -13.25 -1.13
N GLU A 63 2.14 -13.48 -2.16
CA GLU A 63 3.48 -14.07 -2.02
C GLU A 63 4.39 -13.20 -1.15
N VAL A 64 4.42 -11.88 -1.39
CA VAL A 64 5.19 -10.94 -0.57
C VAL A 64 4.70 -10.95 0.89
N ARG A 65 3.38 -11.04 1.12
CA ARG A 65 2.81 -11.10 2.48
C ARG A 65 3.15 -12.38 3.21
N GLN A 66 3.12 -13.52 2.54
CA GLN A 66 3.53 -14.80 3.12
C GLN A 66 5.02 -14.77 3.48
N ALA A 67 5.86 -14.17 2.64
CA ALA A 67 7.28 -14.01 2.92
C ALA A 67 7.59 -12.97 4.01
N LYS A 68 6.73 -11.97 4.21
CA LYS A 68 6.94 -10.84 5.13
C LYS A 68 7.17 -11.26 6.58
N SER A 69 6.53 -12.33 7.06
CA SER A 69 6.76 -12.85 8.41
C SER A 69 8.20 -13.31 8.63
N ASN A 70 8.86 -13.73 7.55
CA ASN A 70 10.20 -14.32 7.58
C ASN A 70 11.29 -13.32 7.11
N CYS A 71 10.91 -12.28 6.36
CA CYS A 71 11.81 -11.28 5.77
C CYS A 71 11.93 -9.99 6.59
N PHE A 72 12.40 -10.09 7.83
CA PHE A 72 12.85 -8.92 8.61
C PHE A 72 14.37 -8.79 8.53
N LEU A 73 14.84 -7.74 7.85
CA LEU A 73 16.26 -7.37 7.83
C LEU A 73 16.55 -6.39 8.96
N GLU A 74 17.27 -6.86 9.96
CA GLU A 74 17.87 -5.98 10.96
C GLU A 74 19.12 -5.31 10.39
N LYS A 75 19.22 -3.99 10.59
CA LYS A 75 20.44 -3.27 10.24
C LYS A 75 21.57 -3.77 11.16
N PRO A 76 22.65 -4.37 10.63
CA PRO A 76 23.74 -4.83 11.47
C PRO A 76 24.41 -3.66 12.20
N LYS A 77 24.97 -3.92 13.38
CA LYS A 77 25.75 -2.91 14.11
C LYS A 77 26.96 -2.53 13.28
N SER A 78 27.18 -1.23 13.09
CA SER A 78 28.33 -0.77 12.32
C SER A 78 29.64 -1.10 13.05
N ALA A 79 30.73 -1.28 12.29
CA ALA A 79 32.06 -1.47 12.88
C ALA A 79 32.41 -0.39 13.92
N LYS A 80 32.02 0.87 13.65
CA LYS A 80 32.19 2.00 14.58
C LYS A 80 31.40 1.79 15.88
N GLN A 81 30.15 1.33 15.81
CA GLN A 81 29.34 1.03 17.00
C GLN A 81 29.92 -0.14 17.80
N LEU A 82 30.42 -1.18 17.15
CA LEU A 82 31.06 -2.31 17.82
C LEU A 82 32.34 -1.89 18.53
N ILE A 83 33.19 -1.08 17.89
CA ILE A 83 34.41 -0.53 18.51
C ILE A 83 34.04 0.34 19.71
N ARG A 84 33.06 1.24 19.56
CA ARG A 84 32.59 2.11 20.65
C ARG A 84 32.04 1.31 21.83
N ASN A 85 31.20 0.32 21.59
CA ASN A 85 30.65 -0.52 22.65
C ASN A 85 31.76 -1.30 23.36
N ALA A 86 32.72 -1.83 22.61
CA ALA A 86 33.83 -2.56 23.19
C ALA A 86 34.81 -1.67 23.96
N PHE A 87 34.96 -0.40 23.57
CA PHE A 87 35.69 0.62 24.33
C PHE A 87 35.01 0.87 25.67
N TRP A 88 33.71 1.16 25.68
CA TRP A 88 32.97 1.40 26.93
C TRP A 88 32.96 0.20 27.87
N GLN A 89 32.87 -1.02 27.34
CA GLN A 89 33.02 -2.23 28.15
C GLN A 89 34.42 -2.36 28.77
N ALA A 90 35.48 -1.97 28.05
CA ALA A 90 36.84 -2.01 28.59
C ALA A 90 37.01 -0.97 29.71
N VAL A 91 36.54 0.26 29.49
CA VAL A 91 36.51 1.32 30.51
C VAL A 91 35.78 0.83 31.76
N LEU A 92 34.59 0.24 31.62
CA LEU A 92 33.81 -0.28 32.75
C LEU A 92 34.54 -1.38 33.54
N VAL A 93 35.18 -2.33 32.86
CA VAL A 93 35.96 -3.39 33.53
C VAL A 93 37.16 -2.80 34.28
N ILE A 94 37.89 -1.86 33.67
CA ILE A 94 39.03 -1.19 34.32
C ILE A 94 38.55 -0.41 35.55
N SER A 95 37.43 0.31 35.46
CA SER A 95 36.86 1.04 36.59
C SER A 95 36.44 0.11 37.74
N ILE A 96 35.87 -1.06 37.44
CA ILE A 96 35.51 -2.05 38.46
C ILE A 96 36.76 -2.61 39.14
N LEU A 97 37.77 -2.99 38.36
CA LEU A 97 39.05 -3.49 38.91
C LEU A 97 39.73 -2.45 39.79
N TRP A 98 39.75 -1.19 39.35
CA TRP A 98 40.28 -0.07 40.12
C TRP A 98 39.55 0.09 41.45
N ALA A 99 38.21 0.08 41.44
CA ALA A 99 37.40 0.20 42.64
C ALA A 99 37.63 -0.96 43.64
N ILE A 100 37.88 -2.18 43.15
CA ILE A 100 38.22 -3.33 43.99
C ILE A 100 39.58 -3.12 44.65
N VAL A 101 40.59 -2.69 43.89
CA VAL A 101 41.94 -2.40 44.41
C VAL A 101 41.88 -1.30 45.48
N GLU A 102 41.16 -0.21 45.20
CA GLU A 102 41.00 0.91 46.14
C GLU A 102 40.29 0.48 47.43
N ARG A 103 39.20 -0.27 47.32
CA ARG A 103 38.40 -0.73 48.47
C ARG A 103 39.09 -1.80 49.32
N SER A 104 39.96 -2.61 48.73
CA SER A 104 40.64 -3.72 49.43
C SER A 104 41.79 -3.26 50.34
N GLY A 105 42.10 -1.96 50.41
CA GLY A 105 43.08 -1.43 51.37
C GLY A 105 44.53 -1.84 51.09
N LEU A 106 44.82 -2.31 49.88
CA LEU A 106 46.12 -2.86 49.48
C LEU A 106 47.25 -1.81 49.38
N TYR A 107 47.05 -0.55 49.76
CA TYR A 107 48.05 0.52 49.61
C TYR A 107 49.32 0.37 50.48
N SER A 108 49.41 -0.61 51.38
CA SER A 108 50.52 -0.74 52.36
C SER A 108 51.54 -1.87 52.11
N LEU A 109 51.45 -2.65 51.03
CA LEU A 109 52.33 -3.81 50.81
C LEU A 109 53.53 -3.57 49.85
N SER A 110 54.67 -4.15 50.21
CA SER A 110 56.01 -4.07 49.60
C SER A 110 56.11 -4.64 48.17
N TRP A 111 57.31 -4.65 47.56
CA TRP A 111 57.68 -5.10 46.20
C TRP A 111 56.90 -6.31 45.62
N SER A 112 56.44 -7.24 46.45
CA SER A 112 55.50 -8.32 46.08
C SER A 112 54.21 -7.83 45.39
N LEU A 113 53.77 -6.60 45.67
CA LEU A 113 52.61 -5.94 45.06
C LEU A 113 52.85 -5.62 43.58
N PHE A 114 54.07 -5.27 43.18
CA PHE A 114 54.41 -5.06 41.76
C PHE A 114 54.31 -6.35 40.95
N ALA A 115 54.56 -7.52 41.56
CA ALA A 115 54.35 -8.80 40.90
C ALA A 115 52.85 -9.08 40.67
N TYR A 116 51.99 -8.80 41.67
CA TYR A 116 50.54 -8.93 41.51
C TYR A 116 49.97 -7.93 40.49
N VAL A 117 50.41 -6.67 40.54
CA VAL A 117 50.07 -5.65 39.53
C VAL A 117 50.55 -6.08 38.15
N GLY A 118 51.75 -6.66 38.04
CA GLY A 118 52.29 -7.22 36.80
C GLY A 118 51.47 -8.38 36.25
N VAL A 119 50.99 -9.30 37.11
CA VAL A 119 50.12 -10.41 36.70
C VAL A 119 48.74 -9.91 36.27
N ILE A 120 48.14 -8.96 37.00
CA ILE A 120 46.87 -8.32 36.62
C ILE A 120 47.03 -7.58 35.29
N PHE A 121 48.16 -6.89 35.10
CA PHE A 121 48.49 -6.19 33.87
C PHE A 121 48.65 -7.18 32.70
N LEU A 122 49.44 -8.25 32.87
CA LEU A 122 49.65 -9.28 31.85
C LEU A 122 48.35 -10.02 31.50
N ALA A 123 47.52 -10.36 32.49
CA ALA A 123 46.19 -10.92 32.26
C ALA A 123 45.27 -9.94 31.52
N GLY A 124 45.34 -8.65 31.85
CA GLY A 124 44.64 -7.58 31.14
C GLY A 124 45.10 -7.43 29.68
N VAL A 125 46.41 -7.53 29.42
CA VAL A 125 47.00 -7.51 28.08
C VAL A 125 46.60 -8.75 27.28
N ALA A 126 46.70 -9.94 27.87
CA ALA A 126 46.28 -11.19 27.24
C ALA A 126 44.78 -11.18 26.91
N TYR A 127 43.93 -10.73 27.84
CA TYR A 127 42.50 -10.53 27.60
C TYR A 127 42.25 -9.51 26.48
N ALA A 128 43.01 -8.41 26.45
CA ALA A 128 42.91 -7.42 25.39
C ALA A 128 43.29 -7.99 24.01
N LEU A 129 44.31 -8.86 23.94
CA LEU A 129 44.74 -9.54 22.71
C LEU A 129 43.71 -10.56 22.22
N VAL A 130 43.19 -11.42 23.11
CA VAL A 130 42.10 -12.38 22.78
C VAL A 130 40.86 -11.62 22.30
N LYS A 131 40.47 -10.55 23.03
CA LYS A 131 39.36 -9.68 22.63
C LYS A 131 39.65 -8.97 21.31
N LYS A 132 40.91 -8.66 20.97
CA LYS A 132 41.32 -8.05 19.70
C LYS A 132 41.19 -9.02 18.52
N VAL A 133 41.54 -10.30 18.70
CA VAL A 133 41.35 -11.35 17.68
C VAL A 133 39.86 -11.64 17.47
N GLN A 134 39.10 -11.86 18.55
CA GLN A 134 37.64 -12.02 18.48
C GLN A 134 36.97 -10.80 17.82
N LYS A 135 37.42 -9.58 18.15
CA LYS A 135 36.97 -8.36 17.47
C LYS A 135 37.24 -8.40 15.97
N LYS A 136 38.36 -8.97 15.49
CA LYS A 136 38.69 -8.98 14.06
C LYS A 136 37.71 -9.86 13.27
N GLU A 137 37.37 -11.03 13.78
CA GLU A 137 36.37 -11.92 13.16
C GLU A 137 34.98 -11.32 13.22
N VAL A 138 34.55 -10.84 14.39
CA VAL A 138 33.25 -10.16 14.55
C VAL A 138 33.16 -8.92 13.65
N LEU A 139 34.25 -8.16 13.49
CA LEU A 139 34.29 -7.01 12.58
C LEU A 139 34.25 -7.44 11.10
N ARG A 140 34.89 -8.55 10.73
CA ARG A 140 34.80 -9.10 9.37
C ARG A 140 33.38 -9.55 9.06
N GLU A 141 32.78 -10.32 9.96
CA GLU A 141 31.39 -10.76 9.83
C GLU A 141 30.42 -9.58 9.78
N ALA A 142 30.58 -8.60 10.68
CA ALA A 142 29.76 -7.39 10.65
C ALA A 142 29.92 -6.61 9.34
N ARG A 143 31.11 -6.54 8.76
CA ARG A 143 31.33 -5.94 7.43
C ARG A 143 30.61 -6.72 6.34
N VAL A 144 30.73 -8.05 6.31
CA VAL A 144 30.04 -8.90 5.33
C VAL A 144 28.52 -8.73 5.45
N ARG A 145 27.98 -8.77 6.66
CA ARG A 145 26.54 -8.54 6.93
C ARG A 145 26.09 -7.13 6.53
N MET A 146 26.93 -6.10 6.73
CA MET A 146 26.65 -4.74 6.28
C MET A 146 26.61 -4.62 4.76
N ILE A 147 27.58 -5.22 4.05
CA ILE A 147 27.60 -5.25 2.58
C ILE A 147 26.34 -5.95 2.05
N ALA A 148 25.99 -7.11 2.62
CA ALA A 148 24.77 -7.82 2.25
C ALA A 148 23.52 -6.98 2.55
N TYR A 149 23.43 -6.36 3.73
CA TYR A 149 22.33 -5.45 4.07
C TYR A 149 22.22 -4.28 3.07
N GLU A 150 23.33 -3.65 2.70
CA GLU A 150 23.34 -2.55 1.73
C GLU A 150 22.87 -3.01 0.34
N LYS A 151 23.17 -4.25 -0.07
CA LYS A 151 22.64 -4.86 -1.31
C LYS A 151 21.14 -5.12 -1.23
N TYR A 152 20.65 -5.79 -0.17
CA TYR A 152 19.28 -6.32 -0.11
C TYR A 152 18.23 -5.36 0.49
N ALA A 153 18.63 -4.42 1.36
CA ALA A 153 17.72 -3.43 1.93
C ALA A 153 16.98 -2.56 0.88
N PRO A 154 17.61 -2.03 -0.18
CA PRO A 154 16.89 -1.30 -1.21
C PRO A 154 15.90 -2.18 -1.97
N LEU A 155 16.25 -3.44 -2.26
CA LEU A 155 15.36 -4.41 -2.91
C LEU A 155 14.12 -4.66 -2.05
N LEU A 156 14.31 -4.94 -0.76
CA LEU A 156 13.20 -5.13 0.18
C LEU A 156 12.32 -3.88 0.30
N LYS A 157 12.92 -2.69 0.26
CA LYS A 157 12.17 -1.42 0.26
C LYS A 157 11.33 -1.28 -1.01
N GLN A 158 11.86 -1.63 -2.18
CA GLN A 158 11.12 -1.63 -3.44
C GLN A 158 9.97 -2.63 -3.42
N ILE A 159 10.22 -3.87 -2.99
CA ILE A 159 9.20 -4.93 -2.85
C ILE A 159 8.06 -4.45 -1.93
N ARG A 160 8.38 -3.91 -0.76
CA ARG A 160 7.39 -3.40 0.20
C ARG A 160 6.63 -2.19 -0.33
N ALA A 161 7.30 -1.30 -1.05
CA ALA A 161 6.64 -0.17 -1.69
C ALA A 161 5.65 -0.66 -2.77
N ALA A 162 6.06 -1.61 -3.61
CA ALA A 162 5.18 -2.24 -4.60
C ALA A 162 3.99 -2.96 -3.95
N GLU A 163 4.20 -3.74 -2.88
CA GLU A 163 3.13 -4.41 -2.13
C GLU A 163 2.11 -3.41 -1.57
N ALA A 164 2.60 -2.31 -0.98
CA ALA A 164 1.75 -1.29 -0.36
C ALA A 164 0.88 -0.54 -1.38
N LYS A 165 1.37 -0.37 -2.61
CA LYS A 165 0.64 0.26 -3.72
C LYS A 165 -0.53 -0.59 -4.22
N ILE A 166 -0.48 -1.91 -4.05
CA ILE A 166 -1.59 -2.80 -4.42
C ILE A 166 -2.68 -2.70 -3.33
N ALA A 167 -3.53 -1.69 -3.45
CA ALA A 167 -4.59 -1.39 -2.49
C ALA A 167 -5.58 -2.55 -2.30
N ALA A 168 -6.30 -2.55 -1.18
CA ALA A 168 -7.37 -3.52 -0.93
C ALA A 168 -8.53 -3.43 -1.96
N THR A 169 -8.64 -2.29 -2.66
CA THR A 169 -9.64 -2.06 -3.71
C THR A 169 -9.47 -3.01 -4.91
N TYR A 170 -8.25 -3.44 -5.23
CA TYR A 170 -8.01 -4.42 -6.30
C TYR A 170 -8.72 -5.75 -6.00
N GLU A 171 -8.55 -6.25 -4.78
CA GLU A 171 -9.08 -7.54 -4.33
C GLU A 171 -10.59 -7.49 -4.06
N LYS A 172 -11.05 -6.47 -3.33
CA LYS A 172 -12.43 -6.41 -2.83
C LYS A 172 -13.43 -5.83 -3.83
N PHE A 173 -12.95 -5.10 -4.83
CA PHE A 173 -13.80 -4.40 -5.79
C PHE A 173 -13.43 -4.70 -7.24
N LEU A 174 -12.21 -4.42 -7.68
CA LEU A 174 -11.87 -4.52 -9.10
C LEU A 174 -11.94 -5.97 -9.59
N HIS A 175 -11.32 -6.91 -8.87
CA HIS A 175 -11.33 -8.34 -9.22
C HIS A 175 -12.76 -8.90 -9.36
N PRO A 176 -13.65 -8.83 -8.35
CA PRO A 176 -15.01 -9.33 -8.50
C PRO A 176 -15.82 -8.58 -9.57
N THR A 177 -15.58 -7.29 -9.78
CA THR A 177 -16.22 -6.54 -10.87
C THR A 177 -15.77 -7.09 -12.23
N LEU A 178 -14.47 -7.31 -12.44
CA LEU A 178 -13.95 -7.88 -13.69
C LEU A 178 -14.39 -9.33 -13.91
N VAL A 179 -14.53 -10.13 -12.86
CA VAL A 179 -15.11 -11.48 -12.96
C VAL A 179 -16.54 -11.40 -13.49
N LEU A 180 -17.37 -10.50 -12.95
CA LEU A 180 -18.73 -10.28 -13.43
C LEU A 180 -18.75 -9.77 -14.88
N LEU A 181 -17.90 -8.80 -15.21
CA LEU A 181 -17.79 -8.30 -16.57
C LEU A 181 -17.30 -9.36 -17.56
N LYS A 182 -16.45 -10.30 -17.13
CA LYS A 182 -15.97 -11.38 -17.99
C LYS A 182 -17.10 -12.30 -18.48
N GLU A 183 -18.13 -12.53 -17.66
CA GLU A 183 -19.29 -13.34 -18.05
C GLU A 183 -20.16 -12.64 -19.11
N GLU A 184 -20.32 -11.32 -19.01
CA GLU A 184 -21.19 -10.52 -19.89
C GLU A 184 -20.49 -10.03 -21.17
N PHE A 185 -19.17 -9.96 -21.17
CA PHE A 185 -18.37 -9.46 -22.29
C PHE A 185 -17.85 -10.60 -23.17
N PRO A 186 -18.17 -10.61 -24.48
CA PRO A 186 -17.55 -11.53 -25.43
C PRO A 186 -16.05 -11.38 -25.44
N SER A 187 -15.33 -12.50 -25.57
CA SER A 187 -13.85 -12.48 -25.61
C SER A 187 -13.26 -11.75 -26.80
N GLN A 188 -14.05 -11.35 -27.80
CA GLN A 188 -13.59 -10.58 -28.95
C GLN A 188 -13.74 -9.07 -28.75
N HIS A 189 -14.54 -8.63 -27.78
CA HIS A 189 -14.80 -7.21 -27.55
C HIS A 189 -13.80 -6.61 -26.56
N LEU A 190 -13.37 -5.38 -26.87
CA LEU A 190 -12.45 -4.63 -26.03
C LEU A 190 -13.22 -3.90 -24.93
N LEU A 191 -12.76 -4.08 -23.70
CA LEU A 191 -13.16 -3.33 -22.52
C LEU A 191 -12.18 -2.17 -22.31
N SER A 192 -12.69 -0.95 -22.43
CA SER A 192 -11.97 0.25 -22.02
C SER A 192 -12.06 0.36 -20.51
N LEU A 193 -10.93 0.29 -19.82
CA LEU A 193 -10.84 0.36 -18.37
C LEU A 193 -9.98 1.55 -17.96
N HIS A 194 -10.43 2.28 -16.94
CA HIS A 194 -9.65 3.24 -16.17
C HIS A 194 -9.87 2.89 -14.69
N PHE A 195 -8.81 2.62 -13.94
CA PHE A 195 -8.88 2.33 -12.52
C PHE A 195 -7.71 2.99 -11.80
N ASP A 196 -8.04 3.96 -10.95
CA ASP A 196 -7.06 4.76 -10.22
C ASP A 196 -7.22 4.56 -8.71
N THR A 197 -6.10 4.21 -8.07
CA THR A 197 -6.01 4.04 -6.62
C THR A 197 -5.11 5.05 -5.92
N VAL A 198 -4.55 6.01 -6.67
CA VAL A 198 -3.72 7.09 -6.15
C VAL A 198 -4.49 7.94 -5.13
N HIS A 199 -3.74 8.69 -4.32
CA HIS A 199 -4.31 9.56 -3.31
C HIS A 199 -5.15 10.70 -3.92
N TRP A 200 -6.42 10.81 -3.51
CA TRP A 200 -7.40 11.80 -4.03
C TRP A 200 -6.99 13.28 -3.88
N LYS A 201 -6.02 13.58 -3.02
CA LYS A 201 -5.56 14.97 -2.73
C LYS A 201 -4.57 15.51 -3.78
N LEU A 202 -4.36 14.81 -4.91
CA LEU A 202 -3.61 15.36 -6.03
C LEU A 202 -4.30 16.61 -6.59
N SER A 203 -3.50 17.55 -7.11
CA SER A 203 -4.00 18.81 -7.66
C SER A 203 -4.95 18.61 -8.84
N GLN A 204 -4.71 17.61 -9.68
CA GLN A 204 -5.56 17.28 -10.84
C GLN A 204 -7.00 16.88 -10.47
N TYR A 205 -7.23 16.45 -9.23
CA TYR A 205 -8.57 16.10 -8.73
C TYR A 205 -9.25 17.25 -8.00
N LYS A 206 -8.54 18.35 -7.75
CA LYS A 206 -9.11 19.51 -7.06
C LYS A 206 -10.13 20.19 -7.98
N VAL A 207 -11.32 20.40 -7.46
CA VAL A 207 -12.40 21.10 -8.15
C VAL A 207 -12.50 22.50 -7.56
N ASP A 208 -12.29 23.50 -8.41
CA ASP A 208 -12.41 24.91 -8.04
C ASP A 208 -13.88 25.32 -8.02
N GLN A 209 -14.54 24.97 -6.92
CA GLN A 209 -15.92 25.36 -6.65
C GLN A 209 -16.03 25.95 -5.24
N PRO A 210 -16.67 27.12 -5.08
CA PRO A 210 -16.97 27.63 -3.75
C PRO A 210 -17.96 26.69 -3.05
N ASP A 211 -17.83 26.53 -1.72
CA ASP A 211 -18.81 25.74 -0.95
C ASP A 211 -20.04 26.62 -0.66
N PRO A 212 -21.18 26.41 -1.36
CA PRO A 212 -22.34 27.28 -1.21
C PRO A 212 -22.99 27.14 0.18
N ARG A 213 -22.60 26.12 0.96
CA ARG A 213 -23.17 25.79 2.27
C ARG A 213 -22.09 25.81 3.36
N ALA A 214 -21.05 26.64 3.21
CA ALA A 214 -20.04 26.82 4.25
C ALA A 214 -20.55 27.75 5.36
N PRO A 215 -20.62 27.29 6.63
CA PRO A 215 -20.86 28.17 7.76
C PRO A 215 -19.75 29.22 7.93
N ARG A 216 -20.07 30.35 8.58
CA ARG A 216 -19.13 31.46 8.85
C ARG A 216 -17.82 31.05 9.55
N HIS A 217 -17.83 29.96 10.32
CA HIS A 217 -16.64 29.46 11.04
C HIS A 217 -15.71 28.57 10.19
N VAL A 218 -16.09 28.28 8.95
CA VAL A 218 -15.25 27.56 7.98
C VAL A 218 -14.31 28.57 7.33
N MET A 219 -13.01 28.32 7.45
CA MET A 219 -11.98 29.18 6.85
C MET A 219 -11.78 28.88 5.36
N SER A 220 -11.80 27.60 5.00
CA SER A 220 -11.70 27.16 3.61
C SER A 220 -12.41 25.83 3.40
N SER A 221 -12.92 25.65 2.18
CA SER A 221 -13.49 24.39 1.72
C SER A 221 -12.81 24.01 0.41
N GLU A 222 -12.33 22.79 0.33
CA GLU A 222 -11.75 22.21 -0.88
C GLU A 222 -12.58 21.01 -1.29
N PHE A 223 -12.82 20.89 -2.59
CA PHE A 223 -13.53 19.77 -3.19
C PHE A 223 -12.57 19.00 -4.08
N TYR A 224 -12.67 17.69 -4.04
CA TYR A 224 -11.92 16.79 -4.88
C TYR A 224 -12.87 15.78 -5.52
N GLU A 225 -12.73 15.59 -6.83
CA GLU A 225 -13.46 14.58 -7.59
C GLU A 225 -12.45 13.70 -8.31
N MET A 226 -12.39 12.43 -7.90
CA MET A 226 -11.44 11.46 -8.44
C MET A 226 -12.20 10.30 -9.09
N PRO A 227 -11.99 10.03 -10.40
CA PRO A 227 -12.50 8.82 -11.03
C PRO A 227 -11.74 7.61 -10.51
N VAL A 228 -12.39 6.79 -9.67
CA VAL A 228 -11.76 5.59 -9.11
C VAL A 228 -11.81 4.45 -10.12
N PHE A 229 -12.92 4.35 -10.85
CA PHE A 229 -13.18 3.27 -11.79
C PHE A 229 -14.05 3.78 -12.92
N GLU A 230 -13.68 3.48 -14.15
CA GLU A 230 -14.50 3.64 -15.34
C GLU A 230 -14.31 2.42 -16.22
N ALA A 231 -15.41 1.80 -16.62
CA ALA A 231 -15.39 0.68 -17.54
C ALA A 231 -16.42 0.92 -18.65
N MET A 232 -15.99 0.83 -19.90
CA MET A 232 -16.84 1.03 -21.06
C MET A 232 -16.62 -0.07 -22.09
N GLY A 233 -17.71 -0.60 -22.63
CA GLY A 233 -17.64 -1.47 -23.80
C GLY A 233 -18.99 -2.02 -24.21
N LYS A 234 -18.96 -2.98 -25.14
CA LYS A 234 -20.15 -3.61 -25.72
C LYS A 234 -20.34 -5.01 -25.13
N LEU A 235 -21.53 -5.28 -24.61
CA LEU A 235 -21.94 -6.56 -24.05
C LEU A 235 -22.31 -7.55 -25.17
N ALA A 236 -22.50 -8.82 -24.81
CA ALA A 236 -22.83 -9.90 -25.74
C ALA A 236 -24.17 -9.68 -26.46
N ASP A 237 -25.15 -9.10 -25.78
CA ASP A 237 -26.47 -8.71 -26.29
C ASP A 237 -26.45 -7.48 -27.22
N GLY A 238 -25.27 -6.89 -27.45
CA GLY A 238 -25.10 -5.67 -28.24
C GLY A 238 -25.38 -4.36 -27.50
N ALA A 239 -25.72 -4.43 -26.21
CA ALA A 239 -25.83 -3.27 -25.36
C ALA A 239 -24.48 -2.58 -25.17
N VAL A 240 -24.50 -1.25 -25.04
CA VAL A 240 -23.32 -0.47 -24.72
C VAL A 240 -23.40 -0.09 -23.24
N MET A 241 -22.42 -0.53 -22.48
CA MET A 241 -22.35 -0.30 -21.03
C MET A 241 -21.24 0.67 -20.71
N GLN A 242 -21.52 1.60 -19.79
CA GLN A 242 -20.54 2.46 -19.14
C GLN A 242 -20.80 2.44 -17.63
N LEU A 243 -19.81 1.96 -16.87
CA LEU A 243 -19.80 1.95 -15.42
C LEU A 243 -18.81 3.01 -14.95
N GLN A 244 -19.15 3.76 -13.91
CA GLN A 244 -18.27 4.76 -13.32
C GLN A 244 -18.42 4.78 -11.80
N VAL A 245 -17.31 4.87 -11.07
CA VAL A 245 -17.25 5.22 -9.65
C VAL A 245 -16.43 6.48 -9.49
N LEU A 246 -17.06 7.53 -8.98
CA LEU A 246 -16.39 8.77 -8.58
C LEU A 246 -16.26 8.82 -7.06
N ARG A 247 -15.07 9.15 -6.57
CA ARG A 247 -14.85 9.52 -5.18
C ARG A 247 -14.90 11.04 -5.07
N ILE A 248 -15.90 11.53 -4.35
CA ILE A 248 -16.10 12.96 -4.10
C ILE A 248 -15.70 13.23 -2.65
N VAL A 249 -14.65 14.01 -2.44
CA VAL A 249 -14.12 14.36 -1.12
C VAL A 249 -14.30 15.85 -0.89
N ARG A 250 -14.88 16.21 0.25
CA ARG A 250 -14.92 17.59 0.73
C ARG A 250 -14.06 17.72 1.96
N VAL A 251 -13.11 18.64 1.92
CA VAL A 251 -12.24 19.00 3.05
C VAL A 251 -12.64 20.40 3.53
N ARG A 252 -13.00 20.53 4.80
CA ARG A 252 -13.29 21.83 5.43
C ARG A 252 -12.29 22.11 6.54
N ASN A 253 -11.64 23.27 6.48
CA ASN A 253 -10.81 23.78 7.58
C ASN A 253 -11.65 24.69 8.46
N ILE A 254 -11.82 24.31 9.72
CA ILE A 254 -12.71 24.96 10.67
C ILE A 254 -11.88 25.60 11.78
N ARG A 255 -12.16 26.87 12.07
CA ARG A 255 -11.66 27.57 13.25
C ARG A 255 -12.69 27.47 14.37
N LYS A 256 -12.36 26.81 15.47
CA LYS A 256 -13.20 26.75 16.67
C LYS A 256 -12.54 27.52 17.81
N VAL A 257 -13.27 28.45 18.41
CA VAL A 257 -12.83 29.19 19.60
C VAL A 257 -13.41 28.49 20.83
N ASN A 258 -12.57 28.20 21.82
CA ASN A 258 -13.02 27.68 23.12
C ASN A 258 -13.61 28.81 23.98
N PRO A 259 -14.44 28.49 25.00
CA PRO A 259 -14.93 29.50 25.95
C PRO A 259 -13.82 30.31 26.63
N ARG A 260 -12.63 29.72 26.82
CA ARG A 260 -11.42 30.38 27.33
C ARG A 260 -10.62 31.18 26.27
N GLY A 261 -11.21 31.49 25.13
CA GLY A 261 -10.56 32.22 24.02
C GLY A 261 -9.55 31.41 23.16
N LYS A 262 -9.08 30.24 23.61
CA LYS A 262 -8.13 29.42 22.85
C LYS A 262 -8.70 28.98 21.49
N ILE A 263 -7.99 29.31 20.41
CA ILE A 263 -8.33 28.92 19.04
C ILE A 263 -7.84 27.49 18.76
N LYS A 264 -8.71 26.67 18.19
CA LYS A 264 -8.40 25.32 17.70
C LYS A 264 -8.74 25.22 16.22
N TYR A 265 -7.79 24.74 15.43
CA TYR A 265 -8.01 24.42 14.01
C TYR A 265 -8.40 22.96 13.87
N LYS A 266 -9.45 22.68 13.10
CA LYS A 266 -9.93 21.32 12.84
C LYS A 266 -10.18 21.13 11.35
N THR A 267 -9.60 20.10 10.77
CA THR A 267 -9.94 19.67 9.42
C THR A 267 -11.05 18.61 9.49
N LYS A 268 -12.12 18.82 8.73
CA LYS A 268 -13.25 17.90 8.62
C LYS A 268 -13.35 17.42 7.19
N THR A 269 -13.18 16.12 6.99
CA THR A 269 -13.27 15.49 5.67
C THR A 269 -14.56 14.69 5.56
N LYS A 270 -15.29 14.86 4.46
CA LYS A 270 -16.47 14.05 4.11
C LYS A 270 -16.22 13.34 2.79
N TYR A 271 -16.42 12.02 2.80
CA TYR A 271 -16.28 11.17 1.63
C TYR A 271 -17.67 10.79 1.10
N LYS A 272 -17.82 10.80 -0.22
CA LYS A 272 -18.96 10.22 -0.94
C LYS A 272 -18.43 9.37 -2.08
N LEU A 273 -19.10 8.25 -2.34
CA LEU A 273 -18.91 7.48 -3.55
C LEU A 273 -20.16 7.66 -4.42
N LEU A 274 -19.94 8.07 -5.66
CA LEU A 274 -21.00 8.19 -6.66
C LEU A 274 -20.80 7.08 -7.68
N TYR A 275 -21.72 6.12 -7.68
CA TYR A 275 -21.79 5.06 -8.67
C TYR A 275 -22.69 5.54 -9.81
N LYS A 276 -22.27 5.35 -11.05
CA LYS A 276 -23.07 5.61 -12.24
C LYS A 276 -23.02 4.38 -13.13
N VAL A 277 -24.20 3.98 -13.59
CA VAL A 277 -24.40 2.95 -14.61
C VAL A 277 -25.14 3.60 -15.76
N GLN A 278 -24.56 3.56 -16.94
CA GLN A 278 -25.21 3.95 -18.18
C GLN A 278 -25.26 2.73 -19.10
N LEU A 279 -26.48 2.35 -19.49
CA LEU A 279 -26.72 1.19 -20.36
C LEU A 279 -27.55 1.63 -21.55
N GLY A 280 -27.03 1.38 -22.76
CA GLY A 280 -27.70 1.63 -24.03
C GLY A 280 -28.10 0.32 -24.70
N LEU A 281 -29.34 -0.12 -24.47
CA LEU A 281 -29.91 -1.36 -24.97
C LEU A 281 -30.43 -1.18 -26.41
N PRO A 282 -30.19 -2.10 -27.36
CA PRO A 282 -30.74 -2.01 -28.71
C PRO A 282 -32.26 -2.20 -28.71
N THR A 283 -32.99 -1.29 -29.36
CA THR A 283 -34.47 -1.31 -29.45
C THR A 283 -35.02 -2.54 -30.16
N GLN A 284 -34.23 -3.13 -31.06
CA GLN A 284 -34.60 -4.35 -31.79
C GLN A 284 -34.63 -5.60 -30.89
N ALA A 285 -33.81 -5.64 -29.83
CA ALA A 285 -33.71 -6.82 -28.96
C ALA A 285 -34.43 -6.64 -27.61
N TYR A 286 -34.81 -5.40 -27.26
CA TYR A 286 -35.41 -5.08 -25.98
C TYR A 286 -36.64 -4.19 -26.14
N GLN A 287 -37.73 -4.56 -25.47
CA GLN A 287 -38.93 -3.75 -25.30
C GLN A 287 -39.05 -3.26 -23.86
N LEU A 288 -39.66 -2.09 -23.67
CA LEU A 288 -39.90 -1.52 -22.34
C LEU A 288 -41.09 -2.22 -21.67
N VAL A 289 -40.92 -2.65 -20.43
CA VAL A 289 -41.98 -3.29 -19.62
C VAL A 289 -42.93 -2.25 -19.02
N SER A 290 -42.39 -1.10 -18.60
CA SER A 290 -43.16 0.02 -18.07
C SER A 290 -42.58 1.35 -18.57
N HIS A 291 -43.45 2.32 -18.81
CA HIS A 291 -43.07 3.69 -19.13
C HIS A 291 -42.83 4.54 -17.87
N SER A 292 -43.28 4.08 -16.68
CA SER A 292 -43.00 4.73 -15.41
C SER A 292 -41.77 4.09 -14.75
N ILE A 293 -40.72 4.89 -14.61
CA ILE A 293 -39.49 4.49 -13.91
C ILE A 293 -39.54 5.09 -12.52
N GLU A 294 -40.06 4.34 -11.57
CA GLU A 294 -40.03 4.75 -10.17
C GLU A 294 -38.62 4.52 -9.60
N ALA A 295 -38.07 5.56 -8.96
CA ALA A 295 -36.80 5.43 -8.25
C ALA A 295 -37.03 4.57 -7.00
N PRO A 296 -36.34 3.42 -6.85
CA PRO A 296 -36.62 2.47 -5.77
C PRO A 296 -36.16 2.96 -4.38
N ALA A 297 -35.33 4.01 -4.31
CA ALA A 297 -34.84 4.59 -3.07
C ALA A 297 -34.46 6.07 -3.25
N GLU A 298 -34.52 6.86 -2.17
CA GLU A 298 -34.25 8.31 -2.17
C GLU A 298 -32.84 8.69 -2.68
N ASN A 299 -31.87 7.79 -2.57
CA ASN A 299 -30.48 8.01 -2.97
C ASN A 299 -30.15 7.55 -4.39
N ILE A 300 -31.13 7.02 -5.13
CA ILE A 300 -30.97 6.53 -6.49
C ILE A 300 -31.68 7.50 -7.45
N LYS A 301 -30.96 7.93 -8.49
CA LYS A 301 -31.51 8.76 -9.58
C LYS A 301 -31.48 7.95 -10.85
N VAL A 302 -32.64 7.80 -11.49
CA VAL A 302 -32.75 7.17 -12.81
C VAL A 302 -33.13 8.22 -13.83
N LYS A 303 -32.42 8.25 -14.97
CA LYS A 303 -32.79 9.01 -16.15
C LYS A 303 -32.93 8.05 -17.31
N PHE A 304 -33.92 8.29 -18.15
CA PHE A 304 -34.22 7.47 -19.31
C PHE A 304 -34.34 8.34 -20.55
N ALA A 305 -33.82 7.83 -21.65
CA ALA A 305 -33.98 8.41 -22.97
C ALA A 305 -34.16 7.27 -23.97
N SER A 306 -35.18 7.36 -24.80
CA SER A 306 -35.42 6.43 -25.90
C SER A 306 -35.05 7.08 -27.23
N SER A 307 -34.39 6.33 -28.11
CA SER A 307 -34.10 6.71 -29.49
C SER A 307 -34.50 5.56 -30.41
N GLU A 308 -34.60 5.80 -31.71
CA GLU A 308 -34.93 4.74 -32.69
C GLU A 308 -34.02 3.51 -32.59
N LYS A 309 -32.73 3.72 -32.29
CA LYS A 309 -31.72 2.66 -32.25
C LYS A 309 -31.55 2.02 -30.87
N ARG A 310 -31.71 2.81 -29.79
CA ARG A 310 -31.39 2.37 -28.42
C ARG A 310 -32.26 3.00 -27.34
N HIS A 311 -32.56 2.20 -26.32
CA HIS A 311 -33.06 2.64 -25.01
C HIS A 311 -31.86 2.91 -24.09
N THR A 312 -31.68 4.15 -23.65
CA THR A 312 -30.57 4.56 -22.78
C THR A 312 -31.06 4.84 -21.36
N PHE A 313 -30.55 4.06 -20.42
CA PHE A 313 -30.76 4.25 -18.99
C PHE A 313 -29.49 4.83 -18.35
N LYS A 314 -29.63 5.85 -17.51
CA LYS A 314 -28.57 6.37 -16.66
C LYS A 314 -29.02 6.31 -15.21
N VAL A 315 -28.46 5.37 -14.46
CA VAL A 315 -28.74 5.16 -13.04
C VAL A 315 -27.56 5.66 -12.22
N GLN A 316 -27.84 6.42 -11.18
CA GLN A 316 -26.82 6.97 -10.28
C GLN A 316 -27.19 6.70 -8.83
N GLN A 317 -26.24 6.26 -8.01
CA GLN A 317 -26.40 6.09 -6.57
C GLN A 317 -25.29 6.81 -5.83
N VAL A 318 -25.68 7.59 -4.82
CA VAL A 318 -24.72 8.26 -3.92
C VAL A 318 -24.66 7.49 -2.60
N GLU A 319 -23.50 6.94 -2.29
CA GLU A 319 -23.22 6.37 -0.97
C GLU A 319 -22.45 7.38 -0.11
N VAL A 320 -23.00 7.66 1.07
CA VAL A 320 -22.32 8.44 2.11
C VAL A 320 -21.99 7.49 3.26
N ARG A 321 -20.70 7.22 3.48
CA ARG A 321 -20.25 6.38 4.59
C ARG A 321 -19.52 7.21 5.63
N SER A 322 -19.63 6.82 6.90
CA SER A 322 -18.95 7.46 8.04
C SER A 322 -17.45 7.15 8.09
N SER A 323 -16.99 6.08 7.43
CA SER A 323 -15.59 5.69 7.38
C SER A 323 -14.71 6.72 6.67
N ASN A 324 -13.50 6.95 7.19
CA ASN A 324 -12.54 7.91 6.64
C ASN A 324 -11.96 7.55 5.25
N ASN A 325 -12.33 6.42 4.67
CA ASN A 325 -11.97 6.04 3.29
C ASN A 325 -12.88 4.88 2.82
N PRO A 326 -14.10 5.16 2.34
CA PRO A 326 -14.99 4.09 1.90
C PRO A 326 -14.39 3.40 0.67
N LEU A 327 -14.31 2.06 0.74
CA LEU A 327 -13.98 1.22 -0.41
C LEU A 327 -15.23 1.07 -1.29
N PRO A 328 -15.09 1.18 -2.62
CA PRO A 328 -16.19 0.89 -3.53
C PRO A 328 -16.63 -0.57 -3.43
N GLN A 329 -17.89 -0.83 -3.73
CA GLN A 329 -18.49 -2.16 -3.65
C GLN A 329 -19.08 -2.56 -5.00
N HIS A 330 -18.67 -3.72 -5.50
CA HIS A 330 -19.13 -4.24 -6.80
C HIS A 330 -20.63 -4.58 -6.78
N LYS A 331 -21.17 -4.99 -5.62
CA LYS A 331 -22.60 -5.31 -5.43
C LYS A 331 -23.52 -4.15 -5.82
N VAL A 332 -23.10 -2.91 -5.57
CA VAL A 332 -23.85 -1.72 -5.95
C VAL A 332 -24.05 -1.69 -7.47
N PHE A 333 -23.05 -2.05 -8.26
CA PHE A 333 -23.23 -2.13 -9.72
C PHE A 333 -24.21 -3.21 -10.13
N ILE A 334 -24.20 -4.37 -9.48
CA ILE A 334 -25.15 -5.46 -9.75
C ILE A 334 -26.57 -4.99 -9.49
N GLU A 335 -26.80 -4.32 -8.35
CA GLU A 335 -28.10 -3.76 -8.00
C GLU A 335 -28.54 -2.73 -9.04
N LEU A 336 -27.67 -1.78 -9.41
CA LEU A 336 -27.99 -0.75 -10.40
C LEU A 336 -28.25 -1.31 -11.80
N LEU A 337 -27.50 -2.33 -12.23
CA LEU A 337 -27.73 -3.02 -13.50
C LEU A 337 -29.05 -3.80 -13.44
N GLY A 338 -29.33 -4.50 -12.35
CA GLY A 338 -30.59 -5.21 -12.15
C GLY A 338 -31.80 -4.27 -12.20
N LEU A 339 -31.68 -3.04 -11.67
CA LEU A 339 -32.71 -2.02 -11.80
C LEU A 339 -33.00 -1.64 -13.25
N VAL A 340 -31.97 -1.58 -14.10
CA VAL A 340 -32.17 -1.31 -15.54
C VAL A 340 -32.83 -2.50 -16.23
N TYR A 341 -32.32 -3.71 -16.02
CA TYR A 341 -32.84 -4.91 -16.68
C TYR A 341 -34.27 -5.27 -16.27
N ARG A 342 -34.74 -4.84 -15.09
CA ARG A 342 -36.16 -4.98 -14.70
C ARG A 342 -37.12 -4.09 -15.51
N GLN A 343 -36.61 -3.02 -16.13
CA GLN A 343 -37.43 -2.09 -16.92
C GLN A 343 -37.62 -2.54 -18.37
N VAL A 344 -36.91 -3.60 -18.78
CA VAL A 344 -36.93 -4.11 -20.15
C VAL A 344 -37.22 -5.60 -20.18
N LYS A 345 -37.75 -6.06 -21.30
CA LYS A 345 -37.95 -7.47 -21.63
C LYS A 345 -37.26 -7.75 -22.96
N SER A 346 -36.56 -8.87 -23.06
CA SER A 346 -36.04 -9.35 -24.34
C SER A 346 -37.20 -9.72 -25.26
N VAL A 347 -37.11 -9.31 -26.52
CA VAL A 347 -38.11 -9.59 -27.57
C VAL A 347 -37.97 -11.02 -28.08
#